data_AF-A0A323V3X0-F1
#
_entry.id   AF-A0A323V3X0-F1
#
_cell.length_a   1.000
_cell.length_b   1.000
_cell.length_c   1.000
_cell.angle_alpha   90.00
_cell.angle_beta   90.00
_cell.angle_gamma   90.00
#
_symmetry.space_group_name_H-M   'P 1'
#
loop_
_entity.id
_entity.type
_entity.pdbx_description
1 polymer ?
#
loop_
_entity_poly.entity_id
_entity_poly.type
_entity_poly.pdbx_seq_one_letter_code
_entity_poly.pdbx_strand_id
1 'polypeptide(L)'
;MTSPAGPLSAVEPGGLAGHLDGFVRAVREAGVPVGISQAVDAAEVLTVVDLLDREQLRHGLAAVLLRRAAQRPAYDVLFDLWWPLTDRPVPAAGGPAEDGDD
;
A
#
# COMPACT_ATOMS: atom_id res chain seq x y z
N MET A 1 22.50 -22.23 21.39
CA MET A 1 21.99 -20.85 21.36
C MET A 1 21.77 -20.47 19.89
N THR A 2 20.66 -20.90 19.32
CA THR A 2 19.39 -20.16 19.12
C THR A 2 19.40 -19.26 17.87
N SER A 3 18.60 -19.73 16.90
CA SER A 3 17.83 -19.05 15.84
C SER A 3 18.51 -18.25 14.71
N PRO A 4 18.19 -18.57 13.43
CA PRO A 4 18.36 -17.67 12.28
C PRO A 4 17.23 -16.64 12.26
N ALA A 5 17.57 -15.35 12.22
CA ALA A 5 16.60 -14.29 11.96
C ALA A 5 15.99 -14.49 10.57
N GLY A 6 14.70 -14.83 10.52
CA GLY A 6 13.94 -14.85 9.27
C GLY A 6 13.98 -13.47 8.62
N PRO A 7 13.83 -13.37 7.28
CA PRO A 7 13.88 -12.09 6.61
C PRO A 7 12.81 -11.19 7.24
N LEU A 8 13.25 -10.15 7.92
CA LEU A 8 12.46 -8.94 8.05
C LEU A 8 12.01 -8.65 6.62
N SER A 9 10.70 -8.72 6.33
CA SER A 9 10.19 -8.21 5.06
C SER A 9 10.83 -6.85 4.90
N ALA A 10 11.80 -6.77 3.98
CA ALA A 10 12.61 -5.58 3.84
C ALA A 10 11.60 -4.48 3.59
N VAL A 11 11.55 -3.49 4.50
CA VAL A 11 10.77 -2.30 4.21
C VAL A 11 11.38 -1.76 2.92
N GLU A 12 10.65 -1.95 1.82
CA GLU A 12 11.13 -1.53 0.51
C GLU A 12 11.56 -0.06 0.66
N PRO A 13 12.77 0.31 0.20
CA PRO A 13 13.26 1.67 0.36
C PRO A 13 12.23 2.65 -0.22
N GLY A 14 11.57 3.42 0.66
CA GLY A 14 10.49 4.34 0.30
C GLY A 14 9.17 4.17 1.07
N GLY A 15 8.94 3.04 1.76
CA GLY A 15 7.73 2.82 2.57
C GLY A 15 6.42 3.09 1.79
N LEU A 16 5.44 3.72 2.43
CA LEU A 16 4.15 4.06 1.78
C LEU A 16 4.32 4.95 0.53
N ALA A 17 5.30 5.86 0.54
CA ALA A 17 5.57 6.73 -0.60
C ALA A 17 6.16 5.97 -1.80
N GLY A 18 7.08 5.03 -1.55
CA GLY A 18 7.59 4.13 -2.58
C GLY A 18 6.52 3.20 -3.13
N HIS A 19 5.62 2.73 -2.25
CA HIS A 19 4.45 1.94 -2.66
C HIS A 19 3.50 2.73 -3.56
N LEU A 20 3.22 3.99 -3.22
CA LEU A 20 2.43 4.89 -4.07
C LEU A 20 3.10 5.15 -5.42
N ASP A 21 4.41 5.44 -5.44
CA ASP A 21 5.16 5.66 -6.69
C ASP A 21 5.04 4.46 -7.63
N GLY A 22 5.25 3.25 -7.09
CA GLY A 22 5.09 2.01 -7.83
C GLY A 22 3.68 1.86 -8.41
N PHE A 23 2.64 2.14 -7.62
CA PHE A 23 1.28 2.11 -8.12
C PHE A 23 1.02 3.12 -9.23
N VAL A 24 1.47 4.37 -9.05
CA VAL A 24 1.34 5.42 -10.07
C VAL A 24 2.02 4.99 -11.37
N ARG A 25 3.17 4.32 -11.28
CA ARG A 25 3.84 3.74 -12.44
C ARG A 25 2.99 2.65 -13.11
N ALA A 26 2.44 1.71 -12.34
CA ALA A 26 1.58 0.65 -12.87
C ALA A 26 0.31 1.21 -13.56
N VAL A 27 -0.31 2.25 -12.99
CA VAL A 27 -1.45 2.96 -13.57
C VAL A 27 -1.08 3.61 -14.92
N ARG A 28 0.11 4.22 -15.01
CA ARG A 28 0.64 4.75 -16.28
C ARG A 28 0.86 3.66 -17.31
N GLU A 29 1.47 2.54 -16.91
CA GLU A 29 1.72 1.39 -17.78
C GLU A 29 0.42 0.75 -18.30
N ALA A 30 -0.67 0.81 -17.54
CA ALA A 30 -2.01 0.38 -17.96
C ALA A 30 -2.73 1.38 -18.90
N GLY A 31 -2.07 2.46 -19.33
CA GLY A 31 -2.61 3.42 -20.29
C GLY A 31 -3.42 4.55 -19.67
N VAL A 32 -3.39 4.72 -18.34
CA VAL A 32 -3.98 5.89 -17.67
C VAL A 32 -2.89 6.94 -17.50
N PRO A 33 -2.88 8.04 -18.28
CA PRO A 33 -1.86 9.07 -18.14
C PRO A 33 -1.98 9.76 -16.78
N VAL A 34 -0.88 9.77 -16.03
CA VAL A 34 -0.78 10.45 -14.73
C VAL A 34 0.34 11.50 -14.79
N GLY A 35 0.01 12.78 -14.64
CA GLY A 35 0.99 13.87 -14.58
C GLY A 35 1.74 13.94 -13.25
N ILE A 36 2.70 14.86 -13.13
CA ILE A 36 3.43 15.09 -11.86
C ILE A 36 2.50 15.64 -10.79
N SER A 37 1.67 16.65 -11.12
CA SER A 37 0.69 17.21 -10.16
C SER A 37 -0.24 16.14 -9.62
N GLN A 38 -0.75 15.24 -10.46
CA GLN A 38 -1.61 14.15 -10.02
C GLN A 38 -0.91 13.16 -9.08
N ALA A 39 0.39 12.92 -9.25
CA ALA A 39 1.16 12.09 -8.33
C ALA A 39 1.36 12.79 -6.97
N VAL A 40 1.54 14.12 -6.97
CA VAL A 40 1.57 14.92 -5.75
C VAL A 40 0.19 14.92 -5.06
N ASP A 41 -0.88 15.14 -5.81
CA ASP A 41 -2.26 15.09 -5.29
C ASP A 41 -2.56 13.71 -4.70
N ALA A 42 -2.08 12.63 -5.32
CA ALA A 42 -2.21 11.27 -4.79
C ALA A 42 -1.45 11.08 -3.48
N ALA A 43 -0.26 11.68 -3.33
CA ALA A 43 0.46 11.67 -2.06
C ALA A 43 -0.27 12.47 -0.98
N GLU A 44 -0.89 13.59 -1.34
CA GLU A 44 -1.72 14.40 -0.43
C GLU A 44 -2.96 13.63 0.03
N VAL A 45 -3.62 12.89 -0.87
CA VAL A 45 -4.77 12.03 -0.55
C VAL A 45 -4.42 11.05 0.59
N LEU A 46 -3.24 10.43 0.56
CA LEU A 46 -2.82 9.48 1.61
C LEU A 46 -2.67 10.12 2.99
N THR A 47 -2.61 11.45 3.08
CA THR A 47 -2.53 12.20 4.35
C THR A 47 -3.88 12.60 4.92
N VAL A 48 -4.94 12.56 4.10
CA VAL A 48 -6.29 13.03 4.48
C VAL A 48 -7.31 11.90 4.59
N VAL A 49 -7.15 10.81 3.84
CA VAL A 49 -8.07 9.66 3.91
C VAL A 49 -7.69 8.74 5.06
N ASP A 50 -8.69 8.06 5.64
CA ASP A 50 -8.41 6.95 6.54
C ASP A 50 -7.87 5.76 5.74
N LEU A 51 -6.58 5.44 5.94
CA LEU A 51 -5.90 4.34 5.24
C LEU A 51 -6.45 2.95 5.62
N LEU A 52 -7.18 2.86 6.74
CA LEU A 52 -7.88 1.63 7.14
C LEU A 52 -9.25 1.51 6.46
N ASP A 53 -9.80 2.61 5.96
CA ASP A 53 -11.00 2.62 5.13
C ASP A 53 -10.61 2.47 3.65
N ARG A 54 -10.66 1.21 3.20
CA ARG A 54 -10.36 0.83 1.83
C ARG A 54 -11.19 1.60 0.80
N GLU A 55 -12.46 1.86 1.07
CA GLU A 55 -13.35 2.52 0.13
C GLU A 55 -12.99 4.01 0.01
N GLN A 56 -12.66 4.66 1.13
CA GLN A 56 -12.16 6.04 1.11
C GLN A 56 -10.84 6.15 0.36
N LEU A 57 -9.89 5.24 0.62
CA LEU A 57 -8.61 5.23 -0.08
C LEU A 57 -8.79 5.02 -1.59
N ARG A 58 -9.63 4.04 -1.98
CA ARG A 58 -9.93 3.76 -3.39
C ARG A 58 -10.52 4.96 -4.10
N HIS A 59 -11.50 5.63 -3.47
CA HIS A 59 -12.17 6.78 -4.06
C HIS A 59 -11.29 8.03 -4.08
N GLY A 60 -10.50 8.28 -3.03
CA GLY A 60 -9.59 9.40 -2.94
C GLY A 60 -8.53 9.36 -4.05
N LEU A 61 -7.88 8.21 -4.22
CA LEU A 61 -6.89 8.03 -5.28
C LEU A 61 -7.53 8.09 -6.68
N ALA A 62 -8.72 7.51 -6.87
CA ALA A 62 -9.43 7.60 -8.15
C ALA A 62 -9.78 9.05 -8.52
N ALA A 63 -10.14 9.87 -7.53
CA ALA A 63 -10.55 11.26 -7.75
C ALA A 63 -9.42 12.13 -8.32
N VAL A 64 -8.17 11.85 -7.95
CA VAL A 64 -7.01 12.64 -8.40
C VAL A 64 -6.31 12.02 -9.62
N LEU A 65 -6.37 10.69 -9.78
CA LEU A 65 -5.69 10.00 -10.88
C LEU A 65 -6.53 9.91 -12.15
N LEU A 66 -7.85 9.80 -12.05
CA LEU A 66 -8.71 9.54 -13.21
C LEU A 66 -9.24 10.83 -13.83
N ARG A 67 -9.20 10.90 -15.16
CA ARG A 67 -9.73 12.03 -15.95
C ARG A 67 -10.96 11.64 -16.75
N ARG A 68 -11.19 10.34 -16.95
CA ARG A 68 -12.32 9.80 -17.70
C ARG A 68 -12.89 8.57 -16.99
N ALA A 69 -14.21 8.44 -16.99
CA ALA A 69 -14.89 7.29 -16.39
C ALA A 69 -14.44 5.94 -16.99
N ALA A 70 -14.09 5.91 -18.28
CA ALA A 70 -13.61 4.70 -18.96
C ALA A 70 -12.29 4.13 -18.37
N GLN A 71 -11.54 4.92 -17.59
CA GLN A 71 -10.29 4.50 -16.95
C GLN A 71 -10.53 3.74 -15.64
N ARG A 72 -11.74 3.86 -15.07
CA ARG A 72 -12.09 3.31 -13.75
C ARG A 72 -11.90 1.79 -13.64
N PRO A 73 -12.30 0.96 -14.63
CA PRO A 73 -12.14 -0.49 -14.52
C PRO A 73 -10.67 -0.95 -14.41
N ALA A 74 -9.78 -0.36 -15.22
CA ALA A 74 -8.36 -0.68 -15.18
C ALA A 74 -7.72 -0.23 -13.85
N TYR A 75 -8.12 0.95 -13.37
CA TYR A 75 -7.69 1.45 -12.07
C TYR A 75 -8.14 0.55 -10.91
N ASP A 76 -9.41 0.11 -10.88
CA ASP A 76 -9.93 -0.70 -9.78
C ASP A 76 -9.17 -2.03 -9.65
N VAL A 77 -8.84 -2.67 -10.78
CA VAL A 77 -8.01 -3.89 -10.80
C VAL A 77 -6.62 -3.63 -10.22
N LEU A 78 -5.96 -2.56 -10.64
CA LEU A 78 -4.63 -2.21 -10.12
C LEU A 78 -4.69 -1.83 -8.64
N PHE A 79 -5.74 -1.14 -8.21
CA PHE A 79 -5.94 -0.78 -6.81
C PHE A 79 -6.03 -2.03 -5.95
N ASP A 80 -6.81 -3.02 -6.37
CA ASP A 80 -6.95 -4.28 -5.63
C ASP A 80 -5.65 -5.08 -5.54
N LEU A 81 -4.81 -5.02 -6.58
CA LEU A 81 -3.49 -5.65 -6.59
C LEU A 81 -2.49 -4.96 -5.68
N TRP A 82 -2.47 -3.62 -5.67
CA TRP A 82 -1.48 -2.82 -4.94
C TRP A 82 -1.87 -2.59 -3.47
N TRP A 83 -3.16 -2.45 -3.17
CA TRP A 83 -3.67 -2.39 -1.80
C TRP A 83 -4.54 -3.60 -1.56
N PRO A 84 -4.01 -4.77 -1.19
CA PRO A 84 -4.84 -5.93 -0.87
C PRO A 84 -5.61 -5.74 0.45
N LEU A 85 -6.76 -6.41 0.59
CA LEU A 85 -7.41 -6.61 1.89
C LEU A 85 -6.52 -7.55 2.70
N THR A 86 -5.56 -7.03 3.47
CA THR A 86 -4.73 -7.90 4.30
C THR A 86 -5.58 -8.59 5.37
N ASP A 87 -5.64 -9.93 5.32
CA ASP A 87 -5.65 -10.76 6.53
C ASP A 87 -4.26 -11.39 6.64
N ARG A 88 -3.40 -10.79 7.46
CA ARG A 88 -2.28 -11.52 8.04
C ARG A 88 -2.01 -10.95 9.41
N PRO A 89 -2.48 -11.61 10.48
CA PRO A 89 -1.93 -11.38 11.79
C PRO A 89 -0.44 -11.70 11.71
N VAL A 90 0.42 -10.73 12.04
CA VAL A 90 1.79 -11.06 12.42
C VAL A 90 1.65 -11.89 13.69
N PRO A 91 2.01 -13.20 13.69
CA PRO A 91 2.04 -13.93 14.94
C PRO A 91 2.98 -13.14 15.86
N ALA A 92 2.48 -12.71 17.01
CA ALA A 92 3.31 -12.08 18.03
C ALA A 92 4.48 -13.05 18.27
N ALA A 93 5.66 -12.68 17.78
CA ALA A 93 6.86 -13.46 17.99
C ALA A 93 6.97 -13.65 19.51
N GLY A 94 6.95 -14.92 19.93
CA GLY A 94 6.67 -15.32 21.29
C GLY A 94 7.38 -14.46 22.33
N GLY A 95 6.62 -14.01 23.32
CA GLY A 95 7.18 -13.40 24.53
C GLY A 95 8.21 -14.34 25.17
N PRO A 96 9.19 -13.80 25.89
CA PRO A 96 10.28 -14.58 26.44
C PRO A 96 9.70 -15.69 27.31
N ALA A 97 10.17 -16.93 27.11
CA ALA A 97 9.93 -17.99 28.07
C ALA A 97 10.51 -17.50 29.40
N GLU A 98 9.62 -17.22 30.35
CA GLU A 98 9.97 -17.07 31.76
C GLU A 98 10.49 -18.44 32.22
N ASP A 99 11.80 -18.64 32.08
CA ASP A 99 12.50 -19.72 32.75
C ASP A 99 12.63 -19.30 34.22
N GLY A 100 11.56 -19.56 34.97
CA GLY A 100 11.62 -19.66 36.41
C GLY A 100 11.87 -21.12 36.76
N ASP A 101 13.09 -21.45 37.17
CA ASP A 101 13.38 -22.62 38.00
C ASP A 101 14.65 -22.34 38.85
N ASP A 102 14.44 -22.40 40.16
CA ASP A 102 15.34 -22.49 41.34
C ASP A 102 16.78 -21.94 41.30
#